data_AF-A0A1M5AK39-F1
#
_entry.id   AF-A0A1M5AK39-F1
#
_cell.length_a   1.000
_cell.length_b   1.000
_cell.length_c   1.000
_cell.angle_alpha   90.00
_cell.angle_beta   90.00
_cell.angle_gamma   90.00
#
_symmetry.space_group_name_H-M   'P 1'
#
loop_
_entity.id
_entity.type
_entity.pdbx_description
1 polymer ?
#
loop_
_entity_poly.entity_id
_entity_poly.type
_entity_poly.pdbx_seq_one_letter_code
_entity_poly.pdbx_strand_id
1 'polypeptide(L)'
;MERIIKFAVIDGKEVFNLPVSNRDTDSNQLTQFSFDQLEDAYKTSRWDDIRVARNRLVSETDWTQIPDAPLTAEKKAEFTAYRQALRDIPQNHDDPDSVTWPSKPTI
;
A
#
# COMPACT_ATOMS: atom_id res chain seq x y z
N MET A 1 -5.71 -6.33 15.15
CA MET A 1 -6.64 -6.50 14.00
C MET A 1 -6.26 -7.77 13.30
N GLU A 2 -7.24 -8.51 12.81
CA GLU A 2 -6.99 -9.73 12.03
C GLU A 2 -6.44 -9.37 10.64
N ARG A 3 -5.36 -10.05 10.19
CA ARG A 3 -4.80 -9.85 8.86
C ARG A 3 -5.71 -10.55 7.85
N ILE A 4 -6.32 -9.77 6.95
CA ILE A 4 -7.27 -10.25 5.95
C ILE A 4 -6.75 -9.94 4.55
N ILE A 5 -6.77 -10.94 3.69
CA ILE A 5 -6.57 -10.85 2.24
C ILE A 5 -7.89 -10.37 1.63
N LYS A 6 -7.95 -9.11 1.19
CA LYS A 6 -9.17 -8.57 0.55
C LYS A 6 -9.44 -9.24 -0.78
N PHE A 7 -8.39 -9.39 -1.58
CA PHE A 7 -8.38 -10.06 -2.85
C PHE A 7 -6.97 -10.53 -3.19
N ALA A 8 -6.83 -11.76 -3.65
CA ALA A 8 -5.62 -12.29 -4.27
C ALA A 8 -5.95 -13.49 -5.17
N VAL A 9 -4.98 -13.88 -6.00
CA VAL A 9 -5.03 -15.14 -6.75
C VAL A 9 -3.94 -16.05 -6.21
N ILE A 10 -4.33 -17.20 -5.65
CA ILE A 10 -3.41 -18.21 -5.10
C ILE A 10 -3.59 -19.48 -5.91
N ASP A 11 -2.53 -19.94 -6.59
CA ASP A 11 -2.55 -21.11 -7.48
C ASP A 11 -3.71 -21.08 -8.51
N GLY A 12 -3.98 -19.89 -9.06
CA GLY A 12 -5.06 -19.69 -10.05
C GLY A 12 -6.47 -19.63 -9.48
N LYS A 13 -6.63 -19.68 -8.15
CA LYS A 13 -7.93 -19.51 -7.47
C LYS A 13 -8.04 -18.12 -6.89
N GLU A 14 -9.11 -17.42 -7.22
CA GLU A 14 -9.44 -16.14 -6.59
C GLU A 14 -9.89 -16.38 -5.15
N VAL A 15 -9.33 -15.60 -4.22
CA VAL A 15 -9.71 -15.59 -2.81
C VAL A 15 -10.12 -14.19 -2.41
N PHE A 16 -11.15 -14.10 -1.57
CA PHE A 16 -11.72 -12.85 -1.10
C PHE A 16 -12.00 -12.94 0.40
N ASN A 17 -11.69 -11.86 1.12
CA ASN A 17 -11.94 -11.73 2.56
C ASN A 17 -11.43 -12.95 3.37
N LEU A 18 -10.23 -13.43 3.03
CA LEU A 18 -9.66 -14.63 3.61
C LEU A 18 -8.64 -14.26 4.69
N PRO A 19 -8.70 -14.83 5.91
CA PRO A 19 -7.70 -14.55 6.93
C PRO A 19 -6.34 -15.11 6.53
N VAL A 20 -5.27 -14.49 7.02
CA VAL A 20 -3.90 -15.02 6.96
C VAL A 20 -3.75 -16.12 8.02
N SER A 21 -4.59 -17.14 7.91
CA SER A 21 -4.57 -18.35 8.72
C SER A 21 -5.20 -19.46 7.90
N ASN A 22 -4.59 -20.64 7.93
CA ASN A 22 -5.16 -21.83 7.32
C ASN A 22 -6.06 -22.62 8.28
N ARG A 23 -6.20 -22.18 9.54
CA ARG A 23 -6.99 -22.84 10.58
C ARG A 23 -7.85 -21.87 11.39
N ASP A 24 -8.99 -22.35 11.87
CA ASP A 24 -9.87 -21.62 12.79
C ASP A 24 -9.39 -21.74 14.26
N THR A 25 -10.15 -21.16 15.18
CA THR A 25 -9.86 -21.23 16.62
C THR A 25 -9.88 -22.64 17.18
N ASP A 26 -10.61 -23.54 16.54
CA ASP A 26 -10.76 -24.95 16.91
C ASP A 26 -9.77 -25.85 16.15
N SER A 27 -8.81 -25.24 15.44
CA SER A 27 -7.81 -25.90 14.59
C SER A 27 -8.36 -26.66 13.38
N ASN A 28 -9.62 -26.43 12.99
CA ASN A 28 -10.16 -26.97 11.76
C ASN A 28 -9.57 -26.24 10.56
N GLN A 29 -9.36 -26.96 9.47
CA GLN A 29 -8.81 -26.42 8.23
C GLN A 29 -9.79 -25.42 7.59
N LEU A 30 -9.42 -24.14 7.51
CA LEU A 30 -10.22 -23.09 6.84
C LEU A 30 -10.03 -23.11 5.32
N THR A 31 -8.83 -23.44 4.87
CA THR A 31 -8.44 -23.33 3.46
C THR A 31 -7.42 -24.41 3.10
N GLN A 32 -7.34 -24.74 1.82
CA GLN A 32 -6.32 -25.66 1.28
C GLN A 32 -4.92 -25.02 1.14
N PHE A 33 -4.79 -23.71 1.27
CA PHE A 33 -3.53 -22.99 1.08
C PHE A 33 -2.64 -23.08 2.32
N SER A 34 -1.32 -23.11 2.10
CA SER A 34 -0.35 -23.04 3.19
C SER A 34 -0.35 -21.65 3.83
N PHE A 35 0.15 -21.56 5.06
CA PHE A 35 0.32 -20.26 5.72
C PHE A 35 1.22 -19.33 4.89
N ASP A 36 2.32 -19.84 4.33
CA ASP A 36 3.25 -19.05 3.51
C ASP A 36 2.56 -18.51 2.24
N GLN A 37 1.72 -19.31 1.58
CA GLN A 37 0.94 -18.85 0.44
C GLN A 37 -0.04 -17.73 0.82
N LEU A 38 -0.68 -17.84 1.99
CA LEU A 38 -1.57 -16.81 2.50
C LEU A 38 -0.80 -15.53 2.88
N GLU A 39 0.38 -15.68 3.47
CA GLU A 39 1.26 -14.57 3.83
C GLU A 39 1.74 -13.79 2.60
N ASP A 40 2.17 -14.49 1.56
CA ASP A 40 2.63 -13.88 0.31
C ASP A 40 1.49 -13.21 -0.45
N ALA A 41 0.32 -13.86 -0.48
CA ALA A 41 -0.90 -13.29 -1.06
C ALA A 41 -1.33 -12.02 -0.31
N TYR A 42 -1.25 -12.04 1.02
CA TYR A 42 -1.52 -10.86 1.85
C TYR A 42 -0.56 -9.73 1.52
N LYS A 43 0.75 -9.98 1.53
CA LYS A 43 1.76 -8.95 1.23
C LYS A 43 1.54 -8.35 -0.16
N THR A 44 1.22 -9.18 -1.15
CA THR A 44 0.91 -8.72 -2.51
C THR A 44 -0.31 -7.80 -2.52
N SER A 45 -1.42 -8.24 -1.90
CA SER A 45 -2.64 -7.44 -1.76
C SER A 45 -2.39 -6.09 -1.05
N ARG A 46 -1.58 -6.10 0.00
CA ARG A 46 -1.21 -4.88 0.75
C ARG A 46 -0.34 -3.94 -0.07
N TRP A 47 0.60 -4.46 -0.84
CA TRP A 47 1.39 -3.65 -1.75
C TRP A 47 0.52 -2.96 -2.79
N ASP A 48 -0.48 -3.64 -3.33
CA ASP A 48 -1.40 -3.01 -4.28
C ASP A 48 -2.23 -1.89 -3.63
N ASP A 49 -2.74 -2.10 -2.42
CA ASP A 49 -3.38 -1.04 -1.62
C ASP A 49 -2.46 0.18 -1.46
N ILE A 50 -1.17 -0.04 -1.15
CA ILE A 50 -0.17 1.03 -1.01
C ILE A 50 0.07 1.74 -2.34
N ARG A 51 0.18 1.02 -3.46
CA ARG A 51 0.35 1.63 -4.79
C ARG A 51 -0.83 2.51 -5.15
N VAL A 52 -2.06 2.08 -4.85
CA VAL A 52 -3.29 2.86 -5.06
C VAL A 52 -3.28 4.13 -4.20
N ALA A 53 -3.00 4.02 -2.90
CA ALA A 53 -2.91 5.17 -2.01
C ALA A 53 -1.84 6.18 -2.45
N ARG A 54 -0.66 5.69 -2.84
CA ARG A 54 0.43 6.50 -3.37
C ARG A 54 0.05 7.25 -4.64
N ASN A 55 -0.61 6.57 -5.59
CA ASN A 55 -1.08 7.19 -6.83
C ASN A 55 -2.11 8.30 -6.55
N ARG A 56 -3.02 8.08 -5.59
CA ARG A 56 -3.97 9.10 -5.15
C ARG A 56 -3.26 10.32 -4.57
N LEU A 57 -2.32 10.15 -3.63
CA LEU A 57 -1.60 11.26 -2.99
C LEU A 57 -0.74 12.06 -3.99
N VAL A 58 -0.12 11.38 -4.95
CA VAL A 58 0.56 12.02 -6.07
C VAL A 58 -0.45 12.79 -6.94
N SER A 59 -1.58 12.20 -7.31
CA SER A 59 -2.58 12.90 -8.12
C SER A 59 -3.14 14.14 -7.42
N GLU A 60 -3.40 14.09 -6.11
CA GLU A 60 -3.91 15.21 -5.32
C GLU A 60 -2.95 16.41 -5.25
N THR A 61 -1.66 16.18 -5.47
CA THR A 61 -0.62 17.20 -5.40
C THR A 61 -0.02 17.54 -6.77
N ASP A 62 -0.59 17.02 -7.85
CA ASP A 62 -0.02 17.17 -9.20
C ASP A 62 0.02 18.62 -9.66
N TRP A 63 -1.04 19.37 -9.38
CA TRP A 63 -1.14 20.80 -9.70
C TRP A 63 -0.01 21.65 -9.10
N THR A 64 0.58 21.24 -7.97
CA THR A 64 1.67 21.99 -7.30
C THR A 64 2.95 22.03 -8.13
N GLN A 65 3.10 21.12 -9.10
CA GLN A 65 4.29 20.95 -9.93
C GLN A 65 4.24 21.76 -11.23
N ILE A 66 3.08 22.35 -11.54
CA ILE A 66 2.91 23.15 -12.76
C ILE A 66 3.66 24.49 -12.61
N PRO A 67 4.35 24.99 -13.65
CA PRO A 67 5.10 26.25 -13.57
C PRO A 67 4.24 27.45 -13.13
N ASP A 68 2.99 27.50 -13.54
CA ASP A 68 2.02 28.57 -13.22
C ASP A 68 1.31 28.37 -11.85
N ALA A 69 1.61 27.32 -11.10
CA ALA A 69 0.99 27.11 -9.80
C ALA A 69 1.29 28.30 -8.86
N PRO A 70 0.28 28.84 -8.15
CA PRO A 70 0.39 30.02 -7.29
C PRO A 70 1.08 29.69 -5.95
N LEU A 71 2.27 29.10 -6.02
CA LEU A 71 3.09 28.69 -4.90
C LEU A 71 4.46 29.35 -5.01
N THR A 72 5.05 29.69 -3.87
CA THR A 72 6.45 30.14 -3.83
C THR A 72 7.40 29.02 -4.29
N ALA A 73 8.64 29.38 -4.63
CA ALA A 73 9.64 28.40 -5.05
C ALA A 73 9.91 27.37 -3.93
N GLU A 74 9.92 27.82 -2.68
CA GLU A 74 10.11 26.99 -1.49
C GLU A 74 8.97 25.98 -1.34
N LYS A 75 7.71 26.43 -1.52
CA LYS A 75 6.55 25.54 -1.46
C LYS A 75 6.53 24.53 -2.59
N LYS A 76 6.92 24.91 -3.81
CA LYS A 76 7.10 23.94 -4.90
C LYS A 76 8.15 22.89 -4.55
N ALA A 77 9.28 23.30 -3.97
CA ALA A 77 10.33 22.38 -3.53
C ALA A 77 9.86 21.41 -2.42
N GLU A 78 9.08 21.88 -1.43
CA GLU A 78 8.47 21.03 -0.40
C GLU A 78 7.58 19.94 -1.02
N PHE A 79 6.70 20.31 -1.97
CA PHE A 79 5.85 19.35 -2.66
C PHE A 79 6.63 18.39 -3.57
N THR A 80 7.71 18.85 -4.21
CA THR A 80 8.62 17.99 -4.97
C THR A 80 9.24 16.92 -4.08
N ALA A 81 9.77 17.31 -2.91
CA ALA A 81 10.35 16.39 -1.93
C ALA A 81 9.32 15.40 -1.38
N TYR A 82 8.12 15.89 -1.04
CA TYR A 82 6.99 15.05 -0.61
C TYR A 82 6.62 14.00 -1.67
N ARG A 83 6.49 14.41 -2.93
CA ARG A 83 6.14 13.49 -4.03
C ARG A 83 7.25 12.48 -4.31
N GLN A 84 8.52 12.85 -4.13
CA GLN A 84 9.62 11.91 -4.23
C GLN A 84 9.54 10.86 -3.13
N ALA A 85 9.38 11.29 -1.88
CA ALA A 85 9.23 10.39 -0.74
C ALA A 85 8.06 9.40 -0.93
N LEU A 86 6.93 9.85 -1.49
CA LEU A 86 5.82 8.96 -1.85
C LEU A 86 6.22 7.90 -2.89
N ARG A 87 6.97 8.27 -3.92
CA ARG A 87 7.37 7.33 -4.99
C ARG A 87 8.33 6.26 -4.47
N ASP A 88 9.17 6.63 -3.51
CA ASP A 88 10.19 5.77 -2.94
C ASP A 88 9.62 4.70 -1.98
N ILE A 89 8.37 4.85 -1.50
CA ILE A 89 7.76 3.93 -0.52
C ILE A 89 7.89 2.44 -0.89
N PRO A 90 7.49 1.94 -2.08
CA PRO A 90 7.59 0.52 -2.37
C PRO A 90 9.01 0.03 -2.68
N GLN A 91 10.00 0.93 -2.75
CA GLN A 91 11.40 0.59 -2.96
C GLN A 91 12.20 0.60 -1.65
N ASN A 92 11.74 1.36 -0.66
CA ASN A 92 12.45 1.55 0.61
C ASN A 92 11.88 0.71 1.77
N HIS A 93 10.87 -0.11 1.53
CA HIS A 93 10.20 -0.91 2.54
C HIS A 93 10.09 -2.37 2.09
N ASP A 94 10.50 -3.29 2.96
CA ASP A 94 10.38 -4.74 2.72
C ASP A 94 9.03 -5.30 3.19
N ASP A 95 8.40 -4.64 4.17
CA ASP A 95 7.12 -5.04 4.76
C ASP A 95 6.05 -3.94 4.52
N PRO A 96 4.94 -4.25 3.82
CA PRO A 96 3.89 -3.28 3.57
C PRO A 96 3.20 -2.75 4.84
N ASP A 97 3.18 -3.52 5.94
CA ASP A 97 2.56 -3.04 7.19
C ASP A 97 3.47 -2.10 7.99
N SER A 98 4.75 -2.02 7.61
CA SER A 98 5.74 -1.08 8.20
C SER A 98 5.77 0.29 7.50
N VAL A 99 5.01 0.47 6.42
CA VAL A 99 5.06 1.70 5.60
C VAL A 99 4.65 2.91 6.42
N THR A 100 5.52 3.91 6.44
CA THR A 100 5.26 5.23 7.02
C THR A 100 5.08 6.25 5.90
N TRP A 101 3.95 6.96 5.94
CA TRP A 101 3.63 7.96 4.91
C TRP A 101 4.27 9.31 5.24
N PRO A 102 4.86 10.02 4.26
CA PRO A 102 5.38 11.35 4.50
C PRO A 102 4.24 12.31 4.85
N SER A 103 4.55 13.30 5.69
CA SER A 103 3.60 14.37 6.01
C SER A 103 3.38 15.28 4.81
N LYS A 104 2.12 15.50 4.43
CA LYS A 104 1.76 16.40 3.34
C LYS A 104 2.09 17.86 3.71
N PRO A 105 2.82 18.60 2.87
CA PRO A 105 3.05 20.03 3.10
C PRO A 105 1.73 20.81 3.12
N THR A 106 1.70 21.88 3.92
CA THR A 106 0.59 22.83 3.94
C THR A 106 0.84 23.94 2.93
N ILE A 107 -0.24 24.42 2.32
CA ILE A 107 -0.27 25.62 1.47
C ILE A 107 -0.24 26.85 2.36
#